data_AF-A0A8T4GX04-F1
#
_entry.id   AF-A0A8T4GX04-F1
#
_cell.length_a   1.000
_cell.length_b   1.000
_cell.length_c   1.000
_cell.angle_alpha   90.00
_cell.angle_beta   90.00
_cell.angle_gamma   90.00
#
_symmetry.space_group_name_H-M   'P 1'
#
loop_
_entity.id
_entity.type
_entity.pdbx_description
1 polymer ?
#
loop_
_entity_poly.entity_id
_entity_poly.type
_entity_poly.pdbx_seq_one_letter_code
_entity_poly.pdbx_strand_id
1 'polypeptide(L)'
;MANLRDLGLSEYEARAYRALLDDSPSTAKELSRSSDVPMGRVYDVLKDLEQRGLVRSQAASRPKKYVAVEPEAALDRLLEAKRDELAEQESQYESAVNELEADLEAGVPTEEGFWTAVVGPEESADLLIERLDTADERVIAVAGGPTPQFDVGEYGDEVAAAFQRALERGAEVSVLLGPDLISTLPATVLERYESELADHPGFEVRTTDRVTGSFHLIDGVEACIEVPNPLTPREPFAMLDLKDREFSADVRETFDPRWDEAELLTAGE
;
A
#
# COMPACT_ATOMS: atom_id res chain seq x y z
N MET A 1 23.13 7.62 -19.27
CA MET A 1 23.52 9.04 -19.13
C MET A 1 22.25 9.86 -19.19
N ALA A 2 22.10 10.83 -18.28
CA ALA A 2 20.92 11.69 -18.24
C ALA A 2 20.80 12.54 -19.52
N ASN A 3 19.57 12.75 -19.99
CA ASN A 3 19.26 13.49 -21.19
C ASN A 3 18.12 14.50 -20.93
N LEU A 4 18.07 15.60 -21.69
CA LEU A 4 17.00 16.59 -21.61
C LEU A 4 15.61 16.00 -21.93
N ARG A 5 15.59 14.85 -22.62
CA ARG A 5 14.36 14.08 -22.89
C ARG A 5 13.74 13.50 -21.63
N ASP A 6 14.57 13.14 -20.66
CA ASP A 6 14.12 12.62 -19.37
C ASP A 6 13.39 13.71 -18.56
N LEU A 7 13.66 14.99 -18.87
CA LEU A 7 13.02 16.15 -18.29
C LEU A 7 11.92 16.75 -19.19
N GLY A 8 11.38 15.97 -20.13
CA GLY A 8 10.17 16.35 -20.88
C GLY A 8 10.39 17.12 -22.19
N LEU A 9 11.63 17.24 -22.68
CA LEU A 9 11.88 17.73 -24.05
C LEU A 9 11.75 16.62 -25.10
N SER A 10 11.19 16.96 -26.25
CA SER A 10 11.30 16.13 -27.45
C SER A 10 12.74 16.09 -27.97
N GLU A 11 13.01 15.15 -28.87
CA GLU A 11 14.31 15.04 -29.51
C GLU A 11 14.69 16.29 -30.30
N TYR A 12 13.72 16.95 -30.93
CA TYR A 12 13.97 18.15 -31.71
C TYR A 12 14.22 19.36 -30.82
N GLU A 13 13.46 19.50 -29.73
CA GLU A 13 13.68 20.55 -28.73
C GLU A 13 15.06 20.41 -28.07
N ALA A 14 15.44 19.18 -27.68
CA ALA A 14 16.76 18.92 -27.09
C ALA A 14 17.91 19.26 -28.05
N ARG A 15 17.81 18.89 -29.34
CA ARG A 15 18.82 19.22 -30.35
C ARG A 15 18.89 20.72 -30.63
N ALA A 16 17.74 21.39 -30.78
CA ALA A 16 17.67 22.82 -31.02
C ALA A 16 18.22 23.63 -29.84
N TYR A 17 17.88 23.25 -28.60
CA TYR A 17 18.39 23.92 -27.41
C TYR A 17 19.91 23.76 -27.28
N ARG A 18 20.45 22.54 -27.48
CA ARG A 18 21.91 22.31 -27.49
C ARG A 18 22.62 23.14 -28.56
N ALA A 19 22.12 23.12 -29.80
CA ALA A 19 22.71 23.91 -30.88
C ALA A 19 22.64 25.42 -30.61
N LEU A 20 21.63 25.92 -29.90
CA LEU A 20 21.58 27.33 -29.48
C LEU A 20 22.56 27.67 -28.35
N LEU A 21 22.94 26.71 -27.51
CA LEU A 21 24.00 26.92 -26.51
C LEU A 21 25.36 27.08 -27.18
N ASP A 22 25.62 26.30 -28.24
CA ASP A 22 26.86 26.35 -28.99
C ASP A 22 26.93 27.59 -29.91
N ASP A 23 25.83 27.91 -30.59
CA ASP A 23 25.75 28.97 -31.60
C ASP A 23 24.66 30.03 -31.26
N SER A 24 24.82 30.78 -30.16
CA SER A 24 23.97 31.94 -29.84
C SER A 24 24.64 33.27 -30.15
N PRO A 25 23.91 34.29 -30.70
CA PRO A 25 22.51 34.27 -31.14
C PRO A 25 22.34 33.72 -32.58
N SER A 26 21.34 32.87 -32.81
CA SER A 26 21.07 32.25 -34.13
C SER A 26 19.67 32.56 -34.67
N THR A 27 19.55 32.63 -36.00
CA THR A 27 18.24 32.64 -36.68
C THR A 27 17.67 31.23 -36.80
N ALA A 28 16.36 31.10 -37.03
CA ALA A 28 15.72 29.79 -37.25
C ALA A 28 16.36 29.00 -38.41
N LYS A 29 16.83 29.70 -39.46
CA LYS A 29 17.48 29.08 -40.62
C LYS A 29 18.88 28.55 -40.30
N GLU A 30 19.64 29.29 -39.51
CA GLU A 30 20.96 28.85 -39.03
C GLU A 30 20.78 27.67 -38.08
N LEU A 31 19.85 27.78 -37.14
CA LEU A 31 19.57 26.74 -36.16
C LEU A 31 19.10 25.43 -36.81
N SER A 32 18.23 25.49 -37.83
CA SER A 32 17.81 24.31 -38.58
C SER A 32 19.00 23.55 -39.19
N ARG A 33 20.07 24.26 -39.57
CA ARG A 33 21.28 23.65 -40.13
C ARG A 33 22.20 23.09 -39.06
N SER A 34 22.38 23.79 -37.93
CA SER A 34 23.29 23.33 -36.87
C SER A 34 22.69 22.25 -35.97
N SER A 35 21.36 22.20 -35.83
CA SER A 35 20.64 21.24 -34.97
C SER A 35 20.12 20.00 -35.69
N ASP A 36 20.25 19.93 -37.02
CA ASP A 36 19.60 18.92 -37.87
C ASP A 36 18.08 18.81 -37.65
N VAL A 37 17.44 19.89 -37.20
CA VAL A 37 15.97 20.01 -37.09
C VAL A 37 15.44 20.52 -38.43
N PRO A 38 14.48 19.82 -39.08
CA PRO A 38 13.93 20.24 -40.36
C PRO A 38 13.36 21.65 -40.33
N MET A 39 13.54 22.42 -41.41
CA MET A 39 13.06 23.80 -41.51
C MET A 39 11.54 23.92 -41.30
N GLY A 40 10.78 22.89 -41.68
CA GLY A 40 9.33 22.84 -41.46
C GLY A 40 8.91 22.66 -39.98
N ARG A 41 9.85 22.35 -39.08
CA ARG A 41 9.61 22.10 -37.65
C ARG A 41 10.34 23.08 -36.73
N VAL A 42 11.39 23.74 -37.20
CA VAL A 42 12.26 24.58 -36.34
C VAL A 42 11.51 25.74 -35.68
N TYR A 43 10.51 26.32 -36.36
CA TYR A 43 9.72 27.41 -35.79
C TYR A 43 8.80 26.93 -34.66
N ASP A 44 8.17 25.75 -34.82
CA ASP A 44 7.34 25.15 -33.78
C ASP A 44 8.20 24.81 -32.57
N VAL A 45 9.35 24.17 -32.80
CA VAL A 45 10.31 23.83 -31.74
C VAL A 45 10.79 25.07 -30.99
N LEU A 46 11.14 26.15 -31.71
CA LEU A 46 11.55 27.41 -31.08
C LEU A 46 10.42 28.06 -30.28
N LYS A 47 9.18 27.96 -30.76
CA LYS A 47 8.00 28.46 -30.06
C LYS A 47 7.73 27.66 -28.79
N ASP A 48 7.89 26.34 -28.82
CA ASP A 48 7.70 25.48 -27.66
C ASP A 48 8.81 25.69 -26.61
N LEU A 49 10.06 25.81 -27.05
CA LEU A 49 11.18 26.19 -26.19
C LEU A 49 11.01 27.59 -25.59
N GLU A 50 10.45 28.55 -26.35
CA GLU A 50 10.16 29.90 -25.85
C GLU A 50 9.02 29.89 -24.80
N GLN A 51 7.95 29.10 -25.03
CA GLN A 51 6.86 28.91 -24.07
C GLN A 51 7.34 28.29 -22.75
N ARG A 52 8.27 27.33 -22.82
CA ARG A 52 8.91 26.72 -21.66
C ARG A 52 9.98 27.62 -21.01
N GLY A 53 10.21 28.82 -21.55
CA GLY A 53 11.21 29.75 -21.04
C GLY A 53 12.65 29.29 -21.21
N LEU A 54 12.92 28.40 -22.18
CA LEU A 54 14.26 27.86 -22.46
C LEU A 54 15.00 28.66 -23.53
N VAL A 55 14.25 29.41 -24.35
CA VAL A 55 14.79 30.26 -25.40
C VAL A 55 14.12 31.63 -25.32
N ARG A 56 14.90 32.68 -25.62
CA ARG A 56 14.40 34.05 -25.78
C ARG A 56 14.55 34.47 -27.22
N SER A 57 13.56 35.17 -27.75
CA SER A 57 13.64 35.72 -29.10
C SER A 57 13.84 37.23 -29.11
N GLN A 58 14.67 37.72 -30.02
CA GLN A 58 14.91 39.14 -30.23
C GLN A 58 14.03 39.64 -31.38
N ALA A 59 12.79 40.02 -31.07
CA ALA A 59 11.79 40.41 -32.07
C ALA A 59 12.19 41.62 -32.94
N ALA A 60 13.08 42.49 -32.44
CA ALA A 60 13.56 43.66 -33.18
C ALA A 60 14.55 43.32 -34.30
N SER A 61 15.12 42.12 -34.33
CA SER A 61 16.07 41.72 -35.37
C SER A 61 15.34 41.24 -36.63
N ARG A 62 15.88 41.58 -37.81
CA ARG A 62 15.40 41.06 -39.11
C ARG A 62 16.57 40.41 -39.83
N PRO A 63 16.61 39.07 -39.98
CA PRO A 63 15.67 38.07 -39.46
C PRO A 63 15.65 37.93 -37.91
N LYS A 64 14.57 37.35 -37.35
CA LYS A 64 14.39 37.12 -35.90
C LYS A 64 15.50 36.18 -35.39
N LYS A 65 16.17 36.60 -34.33
CA LYS A 65 17.23 35.83 -33.66
C LYS A 65 16.74 35.24 -32.34
N TYR A 66 17.34 34.14 -31.94
CA TYR A 66 17.02 33.38 -30.76
C TYR A 66 18.28 33.18 -29.93
N VAL A 67 18.11 33.17 -28.62
CA VAL A 67 19.18 33.00 -27.62
C VAL A 67 18.73 31.95 -26.63
N ALA A 68 19.57 30.95 -26.37
CA ALA A 68 19.31 29.98 -25.31
C ALA A 68 19.37 30.66 -23.95
N VAL A 69 18.45 30.27 -23.05
CA VAL A 69 18.62 30.58 -21.63
C VAL A 69 19.71 29.68 -21.06
N GLU A 70 20.46 30.20 -20.08
CA GLU A 70 21.57 29.51 -19.44
C GLU A 70 21.17 28.11 -18.93
N PRO A 71 22.05 27.10 -19.07
CA PRO A 71 21.71 25.71 -18.75
C PRO A 71 21.18 25.50 -17.34
N GLU A 72 21.72 26.17 -16.33
CA GLU A 72 21.28 26.03 -14.93
C GLU A 72 19.81 26.44 -14.80
N ALA A 73 19.47 27.67 -15.19
CA ALA A 73 18.10 28.17 -15.15
C ALA A 73 17.13 27.39 -16.07
N ALA A 74 17.63 26.82 -17.16
CA ALA A 74 16.83 25.98 -18.06
C ALA A 74 16.53 24.61 -17.43
N LEU A 75 17.52 23.98 -16.81
CA LEU A 75 17.38 22.70 -16.12
C LEU A 75 16.47 22.83 -14.89
N ASP A 76 16.58 23.92 -14.12
CA ASP A 76 15.70 24.18 -12.98
C ASP A 76 14.23 24.28 -13.43
N ARG A 77 13.95 25.04 -14.50
CA ARG A 77 12.59 25.14 -15.07
C ARG A 77 12.06 23.80 -15.56
N LEU A 78 12.90 23.00 -16.21
CA LEU A 78 12.51 21.68 -16.69
C LEU A 78 12.22 20.72 -15.53
N LEU A 79 13.03 20.78 -14.47
CA LEU A 79 12.83 19.98 -13.27
C LEU A 79 11.55 20.38 -12.53
N GLU A 80 11.30 21.68 -12.36
CA GLU A 80 10.06 22.20 -11.77
C GLU A 80 8.83 21.77 -12.58
N ALA A 81 8.85 21.98 -13.90
CA ALA A 81 7.76 21.55 -14.76
C ALA A 81 7.52 20.02 -14.70
N LYS A 82 8.59 19.22 -14.55
CA LYS A 82 8.46 17.77 -14.42
C LYS A 82 7.88 17.36 -13.06
N ARG A 83 8.21 18.08 -11.99
CA ARG A 83 7.60 17.88 -10.67
C ARG A 83 6.12 18.19 -10.70
N ASP A 84 5.73 19.30 -11.32
CA ASP A 84 4.33 19.69 -11.46
C ASP A 84 3.54 18.66 -12.27
N GLU A 85 4.09 18.16 -13.37
CA GLU A 85 3.49 17.09 -14.18
C GLU A 85 3.26 15.81 -13.35
N LEU A 86 4.26 15.39 -12.57
CA LEU A 86 4.17 14.19 -11.73
C LEU A 86 3.16 14.35 -10.59
N ALA A 87 3.10 15.52 -9.96
CA ALA A 87 2.13 15.80 -8.89
C ALA A 87 0.68 15.80 -9.41
N GLU A 88 0.45 16.33 -10.61
CA GLU A 88 -0.87 16.25 -11.26
C GLU A 88 -1.24 14.80 -11.60
N GLN A 89 -0.29 14.00 -12.09
CA GLN A 89 -0.52 12.57 -12.36
C GLN A 89 -0.84 11.79 -11.08
N GLU A 90 -0.12 12.06 -9.99
CA GLU A 90 -0.38 11.47 -8.67
C GLU A 90 -1.81 11.76 -8.21
N SER A 91 -2.24 13.03 -8.24
CA SER A 91 -3.60 13.42 -7.84
C SER A 91 -4.69 12.77 -8.71
N GLN A 92 -4.43 12.59 -10.02
CA GLN A 92 -5.34 11.87 -10.91
C GLN A 92 -5.46 10.38 -10.54
N TYR A 93 -4.35 9.73 -10.18
CA TYR A 93 -4.38 8.34 -9.73
C TYR A 93 -5.08 8.18 -8.39
N GLU A 94 -4.83 9.06 -7.42
CA GLU A 94 -5.54 9.06 -6.13
C GLU A 94 -7.06 9.21 -6.33
N SER A 95 -7.48 10.11 -7.22
CA SER A 95 -8.91 10.28 -7.54
C SER A 95 -9.51 9.03 -8.16
N ALA A 96 -8.78 8.36 -9.07
CA ALA A 96 -9.23 7.12 -9.68
C ALA A 96 -9.34 5.96 -8.67
N VAL A 97 -8.42 5.88 -7.70
CA VAL A 97 -8.49 4.89 -6.60
C VAL A 97 -9.75 5.11 -5.78
N ASN A 98 -10.02 6.34 -5.32
CA ASN A 98 -11.21 6.64 -4.53
C ASN A 98 -12.52 6.33 -5.27
N GLU A 99 -12.59 6.60 -6.58
CA GLU A 99 -13.75 6.27 -7.40
C GLU A 99 -13.94 4.76 -7.52
N LEU A 100 -12.85 4.01 -7.72
CA LEU A 100 -12.88 2.55 -7.80
C LEU A 100 -13.25 1.90 -6.46
N GLU A 101 -12.78 2.42 -5.33
CA GLU A 101 -13.17 1.94 -4.00
C GLU A 101 -14.68 2.06 -3.81
N ALA A 102 -15.25 3.24 -4.09
CA ALA A 102 -16.69 3.46 -3.97
C ALA A 102 -17.52 2.55 -4.91
N ASP A 103 -17.06 2.35 -6.15
CA ASP A 103 -17.74 1.49 -7.13
C ASP A 103 -17.68 0.01 -6.75
N LEU A 104 -16.53 -0.45 -6.22
CA LEU A 104 -16.35 -1.84 -5.79
C LEU A 104 -17.09 -2.14 -4.49
N GLU A 105 -17.17 -1.19 -3.55
CA GLU A 105 -17.98 -1.29 -2.34
C GLU A 105 -19.49 -1.34 -2.66
N ALA A 106 -19.95 -0.51 -3.61
CA ALA A 106 -21.36 -0.49 -4.02
C ALA A 106 -21.83 -1.78 -4.73
N GLY A 107 -20.89 -2.64 -5.17
CA GLY A 107 -21.16 -3.90 -5.85
C GLY A 107 -21.47 -5.10 -4.96
N VAL A 108 -21.34 -4.99 -3.63
CA VAL A 108 -21.62 -6.09 -2.69
C VAL A 108 -23.08 -6.00 -2.22
N PRO A 109 -23.98 -6.92 -2.64
CA PRO A 109 -25.38 -6.88 -2.20
C PRO A 109 -25.47 -7.17 -0.70
N THR A 110 -25.95 -6.21 0.09
CA THR A 110 -26.17 -6.30 1.55
C THR A 110 -27.43 -7.09 1.95
N GLU A 111 -27.87 -8.09 1.18
CA GLU A 111 -29.06 -8.89 1.53
C GLU A 111 -28.85 -10.39 1.27
N GLU A 112 -27.85 -10.95 1.94
CA GLU A 112 -27.67 -12.36 2.39
C GLU A 112 -26.20 -12.41 2.83
N GLY A 113 -25.94 -12.66 4.12
CA GLY A 113 -24.59 -12.59 4.70
C GLY A 113 -23.55 -13.21 3.77
N PHE A 114 -22.72 -12.35 3.16
CA PHE A 114 -21.71 -12.78 2.20
C PHE A 114 -20.63 -13.48 2.99
N TRP A 115 -20.49 -14.79 2.77
CA TRP A 115 -19.43 -15.57 3.34
C TRP A 115 -18.51 -16.08 2.24
N THR A 116 -17.21 -15.84 2.41
CA THR A 116 -16.17 -16.50 1.61
C THR A 116 -15.77 -17.76 2.35
N ALA A 117 -15.66 -18.88 1.62
CA ALA A 117 -15.02 -20.07 2.16
C ALA A 117 -13.87 -20.51 1.26
N VAL A 118 -12.73 -20.68 1.90
CA VAL A 118 -11.53 -21.25 1.30
C VAL A 118 -11.24 -22.57 1.98
N VAL A 119 -10.74 -23.55 1.23
CA VAL A 119 -10.46 -24.90 1.73
C VAL A 119 -8.98 -25.16 1.53
N GLY A 120 -8.28 -25.54 2.60
CA GLY A 120 -6.84 -25.77 2.62
C GLY A 120 -6.11 -24.84 3.59
N PRO A 121 -4.99 -25.31 4.20
CA PRO A 121 -4.21 -24.53 5.16
C PRO A 121 -3.65 -23.23 4.56
N GLU A 122 -3.06 -23.32 3.37
CA GLU A 122 -2.42 -22.19 2.67
C GLU A 122 -3.46 -21.14 2.28
N GLU A 123 -4.55 -21.55 1.64
CA GLU A 123 -5.62 -20.62 1.24
C GLU A 123 -6.33 -19.99 2.45
N SER A 124 -6.42 -20.71 3.57
CA SER A 124 -6.96 -20.19 4.84
C SER A 124 -6.04 -19.14 5.45
N ALA A 125 -4.72 -19.37 5.43
CA ALA A 125 -3.75 -18.41 5.91
C ALA A 125 -3.72 -17.15 5.05
N ASP A 126 -3.67 -17.32 3.72
CA ASP A 126 -3.72 -16.21 2.77
C ASP A 126 -4.96 -15.34 2.98
N LEU A 127 -6.13 -15.97 3.11
CA LEU A 127 -7.37 -15.24 3.37
C LEU A 127 -7.30 -14.47 4.69
N LEU A 128 -6.84 -15.11 5.78
CA LEU A 128 -6.71 -14.45 7.07
C LEU A 128 -5.79 -13.24 7.00
N ILE A 129 -4.59 -13.40 6.43
CA ILE A 129 -3.60 -12.34 6.31
C ILE A 129 -4.16 -11.18 5.47
N GLU A 130 -4.83 -11.49 4.36
CA GLU A 130 -5.49 -10.50 3.52
C GLU A 130 -6.55 -9.70 4.30
N ARG A 131 -7.38 -10.37 5.11
CA ARG A 131 -8.40 -9.70 5.94
C ARG A 131 -7.76 -8.86 7.05
N LEU A 132 -6.72 -9.36 7.73
CA LEU A 132 -5.99 -8.61 8.76
C LEU A 132 -5.30 -7.36 8.20
N ASP A 133 -4.84 -7.42 6.95
CA ASP A 133 -4.22 -6.29 6.26
C ASP A 133 -5.20 -5.17 5.92
N THR A 134 -6.50 -5.42 5.97
CA THR A 134 -7.54 -4.39 5.80
C THR A 134 -8.05 -3.78 7.10
N ALA A 135 -7.59 -4.26 8.26
CA ALA A 135 -8.09 -3.80 9.56
C ALA A 135 -7.59 -2.40 9.92
N ASP A 136 -8.49 -1.47 10.24
CA ASP A 136 -8.13 -0.07 10.53
C ASP A 136 -8.69 0.46 11.87
N GLU A 137 -9.61 -0.25 12.52
CA GLU A 137 -10.16 0.11 13.83
C GLU A 137 -9.73 -0.86 14.93
N ARG A 138 -9.98 -2.16 14.75
CA ARG A 138 -9.73 -3.17 15.78
C ARG A 138 -9.63 -4.58 15.22
N VAL A 139 -8.66 -5.33 15.73
CA VAL A 139 -8.51 -6.78 15.55
C VAL A 139 -8.67 -7.48 16.89
N ILE A 140 -9.54 -8.48 16.95
CA ILE A 140 -9.59 -9.46 18.05
C ILE A 140 -9.15 -10.79 17.47
N ALA A 141 -8.08 -11.36 18.01
CA ALA A 141 -7.57 -12.67 17.63
C ALA A 141 -7.73 -13.63 18.80
N VAL A 142 -8.39 -14.76 18.57
CA VAL A 142 -8.58 -15.80 19.58
C VAL A 142 -8.00 -17.10 19.05
N ALA A 143 -7.13 -17.73 19.83
CA ALA A 143 -6.55 -19.03 19.47
C ALA A 143 -6.43 -19.92 20.72
N GLY A 144 -7.27 -20.95 20.81
CA GLY A 144 -7.31 -21.88 21.94
C GLY A 144 -7.16 -23.34 21.54
N GLY A 145 -6.50 -24.14 22.40
CA GLY A 145 -6.33 -25.58 22.24
C GLY A 145 -7.63 -26.40 22.38
N PRO A 146 -7.59 -27.73 22.15
CA PRO A 146 -6.39 -28.59 22.09
C PRO A 146 -5.74 -28.70 20.70
N THR A 147 -6.28 -28.04 19.68
CA THR A 147 -5.69 -27.97 18.35
C THR A 147 -5.70 -26.52 17.90
N PRO A 148 -4.54 -25.84 17.81
CA PRO A 148 -4.48 -24.68 16.94
C PRO A 148 -4.80 -25.22 15.56
N GLN A 149 -5.98 -24.85 15.06
CA GLN A 149 -6.40 -25.27 13.74
C GLN A 149 -5.50 -24.57 12.71
N PHE A 150 -4.99 -23.38 13.05
CA PHE A 150 -3.98 -22.64 12.33
C PHE A 150 -2.57 -23.16 12.66
N ASP A 151 -1.74 -23.44 11.64
CA ASP A 151 -0.33 -23.80 11.86
C ASP A 151 0.46 -22.53 12.23
N VAL A 152 0.48 -22.22 13.53
CA VAL A 152 1.25 -21.09 14.07
C VAL A 152 2.75 -21.27 13.83
N GLY A 153 3.20 -22.50 13.60
CA GLY A 153 4.57 -22.83 13.19
C GLY A 153 4.94 -22.31 11.81
N GLU A 154 4.01 -22.44 10.86
CA GLU A 154 4.22 -22.05 9.47
C GLU A 154 3.85 -20.58 9.21
N TYR A 155 2.71 -20.12 9.73
CA TYR A 155 2.12 -18.83 9.37
C TYR A 155 2.14 -17.79 10.51
N GLY A 156 2.61 -18.16 11.70
CA GLY A 156 2.59 -17.27 12.87
C GLY A 156 3.38 -15.98 12.66
N ASP A 157 4.49 -16.02 11.94
CA ASP A 157 5.31 -14.84 11.64
C ASP A 157 4.56 -13.85 10.73
N GLU A 158 3.80 -14.36 9.75
CA GLU A 158 3.04 -13.53 8.82
C GLU A 158 1.82 -12.90 9.51
N VAL A 159 1.14 -13.65 10.37
CA VAL A 159 0.04 -13.12 11.20
C VAL A 159 0.54 -12.04 12.16
N ALA A 160 1.66 -12.28 12.84
CA ALA A 160 2.26 -11.29 13.73
C ALA A 160 2.70 -10.02 12.96
N ALA A 161 3.22 -10.18 11.74
CA ALA A 161 3.52 -9.06 10.86
C ALA A 161 2.24 -8.32 10.40
N ALA A 162 1.14 -9.03 10.16
CA ALA A 162 -0.15 -8.40 9.83
C ALA A 162 -0.70 -7.60 11.01
N PHE A 163 -0.59 -8.10 12.25
CA PHE A 163 -0.93 -7.33 13.46
C PHE A 163 -0.09 -6.05 13.57
N GLN A 164 1.23 -6.13 13.34
CA GLN A 164 2.08 -4.95 13.33
C GLN A 164 1.59 -3.91 12.30
N ARG A 165 1.28 -4.33 11.07
CA ARG A 165 0.75 -3.43 10.03
C ARG A 165 -0.58 -2.79 10.44
N ALA A 166 -1.47 -3.54 11.08
CA ALA A 166 -2.71 -2.99 11.61
C ALA A 166 -2.47 -1.94 12.71
N LEU A 167 -1.53 -2.19 13.63
CA LEU A 167 -1.14 -1.23 14.66
C LEU A 167 -0.53 0.04 14.06
N GLU A 168 0.30 -0.08 13.01
CA GLU A 168 0.90 1.04 12.29
C GLU A 168 -0.15 1.94 11.61
N ARG A 169 -1.28 1.36 11.18
CA ARG A 169 -2.46 2.10 10.67
C ARG A 169 -3.30 2.74 11.77
N GLY A 170 -3.10 2.34 13.03
CA GLY A 170 -3.78 2.89 14.20
C GLY A 170 -4.88 2.00 14.78
N ALA A 171 -5.02 0.76 14.29
CA ALA A 171 -5.95 -0.21 14.85
C ALA A 171 -5.50 -0.68 16.24
N GLU A 172 -6.45 -1.13 17.07
CA GLU A 172 -6.15 -1.82 18.32
C GLU A 172 -6.18 -3.34 18.12
N VAL A 173 -5.23 -4.08 18.67
CA VAL A 173 -5.14 -5.54 18.52
C VAL A 173 -5.19 -6.21 19.89
N SER A 174 -6.19 -7.07 20.09
CA SER A 174 -6.39 -7.86 21.31
C SER A 174 -6.26 -9.35 20.99
N VAL A 175 -5.28 -10.02 21.60
CA VAL A 175 -4.99 -11.44 21.34
C VAL A 175 -5.27 -12.28 22.59
N LEU A 176 -6.18 -13.25 22.48
CA LEU A 176 -6.52 -14.17 23.56
C LEU A 176 -6.03 -15.59 23.23
N LEU A 177 -5.06 -16.07 24.01
CA LEU A 177 -4.38 -17.34 23.75
C LEU A 177 -4.70 -18.40 24.82
N GLY A 178 -4.92 -19.64 24.38
CA GLY A 178 -4.91 -20.79 25.28
C GLY A 178 -3.50 -21.03 25.83
N PRO A 179 -3.33 -21.38 27.13
CA PRO A 179 -2.02 -21.62 27.74
C PRO A 179 -1.17 -22.66 27.02
N ASP A 180 -1.81 -23.71 26.49
CA ASP A 180 -1.13 -24.76 25.74
C ASP A 180 -0.45 -24.23 24.47
N LEU A 181 -1.04 -23.21 23.83
CA LEU A 181 -0.56 -22.66 22.57
C LEU A 181 0.72 -21.84 22.76
N ILE A 182 0.82 -21.09 23.86
CA ILE A 182 1.99 -20.27 24.20
C ILE A 182 3.26 -21.13 24.19
N SER A 183 3.18 -22.33 24.77
CA SER A 183 4.31 -23.27 24.84
C SER A 183 4.74 -23.86 23.49
N THR A 184 3.92 -23.66 22.45
CA THR A 184 4.15 -24.19 21.09
C THR A 184 4.47 -23.11 20.06
N LEU A 185 4.48 -21.83 20.47
CA LEU A 185 4.82 -20.72 19.57
C LEU A 185 6.27 -20.82 19.06
N PRO A 186 6.52 -20.55 17.77
CA PRO A 186 7.87 -20.43 17.25
C PRO A 186 8.67 -19.35 17.96
N ALA A 187 9.98 -19.56 18.08
CA ALA A 187 10.89 -18.56 18.63
C ALA A 187 10.84 -17.24 17.85
N THR A 188 10.63 -17.30 16.54
CA THR A 188 10.52 -16.10 15.67
C THR A 188 9.29 -15.25 16.01
N VAL A 189 8.16 -15.90 16.28
CA VAL A 189 6.93 -15.22 16.73
C VAL A 189 7.12 -14.58 18.10
N LEU A 190 7.76 -15.29 19.04
CA LEU A 190 8.07 -14.77 20.37
C LEU A 190 9.04 -13.57 20.29
N GLU A 191 10.11 -13.68 19.50
CA GLU A 191 11.06 -12.59 19.28
C GLU A 191 10.37 -11.35 18.70
N ARG A 192 9.47 -11.51 17.71
CA ARG A 192 8.68 -10.42 17.14
C ARG A 192 7.72 -9.82 18.16
N TYR A 193 7.03 -10.66 18.94
CA TYR A 193 6.18 -10.20 20.03
C TYR A 193 6.97 -9.31 21.00
N GLU A 194 8.11 -9.78 21.50
CA GLU A 194 8.93 -9.03 22.46
C GLU A 194 9.53 -7.73 21.89
N SER A 195 9.93 -7.73 20.62
CA SER A 195 10.67 -6.61 20.02
C SER A 195 9.79 -5.55 19.34
N GLU A 196 8.63 -5.93 18.80
CA GLU A 196 7.83 -5.08 17.92
C GLU A 196 6.40 -4.85 18.44
N LEU A 197 5.82 -5.78 19.20
CA LEU A 197 4.40 -5.73 19.58
C LEU A 197 4.16 -5.45 21.07
N ALA A 198 4.92 -6.05 21.98
CA ALA A 198 4.64 -6.08 23.43
C ALA A 198 4.57 -4.68 24.08
N ASP A 199 5.38 -3.74 23.60
CA ASP A 199 5.42 -2.36 24.10
C ASP A 199 4.44 -1.41 23.39
N HIS A 200 3.71 -1.88 22.36
CA HIS A 200 2.80 -1.05 21.60
C HIS A 200 1.51 -0.77 22.41
N PRO A 201 1.09 0.50 22.59
CA PRO A 201 -0.05 0.84 23.46
C PRO A 201 -1.39 0.30 22.97
N GLY A 202 -1.50 0.00 21.68
CA GLY A 202 -2.68 -0.61 21.06
C GLY A 202 -2.63 -2.13 20.97
N PHE A 203 -1.61 -2.80 21.52
CA PHE A 203 -1.47 -4.26 21.45
C PHE A 203 -1.56 -4.87 22.85
N GLU A 204 -2.43 -5.86 23.01
CA GLU A 204 -2.59 -6.57 24.28
C GLU A 204 -2.74 -8.07 24.05
N VAL A 205 -2.04 -8.87 24.85
CA VAL A 205 -2.14 -10.34 24.84
C VAL A 205 -2.59 -10.82 26.20
N ARG A 206 -3.62 -11.66 26.23
CA ARG A 206 -4.11 -12.32 27.44
C ARG A 206 -4.18 -13.83 27.25
N THR A 207 -4.18 -14.55 28.36
CA THR A 207 -4.31 -16.00 28.39
C THR A 207 -5.43 -16.49 29.27
N THR A 208 -6.11 -17.56 28.82
CA THR A 208 -7.17 -18.23 29.56
C THR A 208 -7.34 -19.67 29.12
N ASP A 209 -7.64 -20.57 30.05
CA ASP A 209 -7.99 -21.97 29.80
C ASP A 209 -9.46 -22.15 29.33
N ARG A 210 -10.23 -21.06 29.22
CA ARG A 210 -11.68 -21.06 28.92
C ARG A 210 -12.02 -20.74 27.45
N VAL A 211 -11.07 -20.96 26.55
CA VAL A 211 -11.20 -20.74 25.11
C VAL A 211 -10.92 -22.02 24.35
N THR A 212 -11.75 -22.30 23.34
CA THR A 212 -11.59 -23.46 22.47
C THR A 212 -11.84 -23.01 21.04
N GLY A 213 -10.93 -23.38 20.13
CA GLY A 213 -10.99 -22.99 18.72
C GLY A 213 -10.30 -21.66 18.41
N SER A 214 -10.37 -21.29 17.14
CA SER A 214 -9.72 -20.09 16.61
C SER A 214 -10.70 -19.23 15.82
N PHE A 215 -10.72 -17.93 16.11
CA PHE A 215 -11.46 -16.97 15.30
C PHE A 215 -10.82 -15.58 15.38
N HIS A 216 -11.11 -14.76 14.39
CA HIS A 216 -10.68 -13.37 14.32
C HIS A 216 -11.90 -12.48 14.05
N LEU A 217 -12.00 -11.36 14.77
CA LEU A 217 -12.97 -10.30 14.48
C LEU A 217 -12.23 -9.07 14.02
N ILE A 218 -12.67 -8.50 12.90
CA ILE A 218 -12.03 -7.36 12.24
C ILE A 218 -13.05 -6.24 12.13
N ASP A 219 -12.70 -5.09 12.70
CA ASP A 219 -13.45 -3.82 12.72
C ASP A 219 -14.92 -3.94 13.18
N GLY A 220 -15.23 -5.01 13.91
CA GLY A 220 -16.57 -5.30 14.42
C GLY A 220 -17.61 -5.60 13.33
N VAL A 221 -17.18 -5.87 12.10
CA VAL A 221 -18.07 -6.15 10.96
C VAL A 221 -17.75 -7.47 10.26
N GLU A 222 -16.55 -8.01 10.47
CA GLU A 222 -16.05 -9.19 9.77
C GLU A 222 -15.53 -10.22 10.77
N ALA A 223 -15.83 -11.50 10.50
CA ALA A 223 -15.43 -12.62 11.33
C ALA A 223 -14.79 -13.73 10.49
N CYS A 224 -13.50 -13.99 10.73
CA CYS A 224 -12.81 -15.13 10.15
C CYS A 224 -12.82 -16.30 11.16
N ILE A 225 -13.51 -17.38 10.83
CA ILE A 225 -13.67 -18.56 11.67
C ILE A 225 -13.00 -19.75 11.00
N GLU A 226 -12.17 -20.42 11.76
CA GLU A 226 -11.51 -21.63 11.30
C GLU A 226 -12.42 -22.85 11.45
N VAL A 227 -12.44 -23.70 10.42
CA VAL A 227 -13.21 -24.94 10.39
C VAL A 227 -12.23 -26.11 10.58
N PRO A 228 -12.39 -26.92 11.64
CA PRO A 228 -11.53 -28.07 11.88
C PRO A 228 -11.81 -29.18 10.87
N ASN A 229 -10.78 -29.93 10.51
CA ASN A 229 -10.94 -31.09 9.64
C ASN A 229 -11.69 -32.24 10.34
N PRO A 230 -12.82 -32.71 9.75
CA PRO A 230 -13.67 -33.71 10.38
C PRO A 230 -13.03 -35.10 10.48
N LEU A 231 -12.00 -35.37 9.67
CA LEU A 231 -11.24 -36.63 9.65
C LEU A 231 -9.92 -36.53 10.41
N THR A 232 -9.29 -35.35 10.40
CA THR A 232 -8.04 -35.07 11.11
C THR A 232 -8.19 -33.80 11.94
N PRO A 233 -8.73 -33.85 13.18
CA PRO A 233 -9.04 -32.65 13.98
C PRO A 233 -7.86 -31.72 14.32
N ARG A 234 -6.64 -32.12 13.95
CA ARG A 234 -5.38 -31.39 14.14
C ARG A 234 -4.93 -30.60 12.91
N GLU A 235 -5.71 -30.61 11.83
CA GLU A 235 -5.41 -29.90 10.59
C GLU A 235 -6.55 -28.91 10.29
N PRO A 236 -6.23 -27.71 9.78
CA PRO A 236 -7.25 -26.82 9.27
C PRO A 236 -7.90 -27.45 8.04
N PHE A 237 -9.22 -27.33 7.94
CA PHE A 237 -9.94 -27.76 6.75
C PHE A 237 -10.26 -26.60 5.84
N ALA A 238 -10.79 -25.54 6.44
CA ALA A 238 -11.27 -24.38 5.73
C ALA A 238 -11.28 -23.18 6.65
N MET A 239 -11.31 -21.99 6.04
CA MET A 239 -11.64 -20.75 6.72
C MET A 239 -12.93 -20.19 6.15
N LEU A 240 -13.81 -19.77 7.05
CA LEU A 240 -15.00 -19.01 6.72
C LEU A 240 -14.72 -17.55 7.06
N ASP A 241 -14.85 -16.67 6.10
CA ASP A 241 -14.86 -15.24 6.30
C ASP A 241 -16.29 -14.74 6.13
N LEU A 242 -16.87 -14.17 7.19
CA LEU A 242 -18.24 -13.67 7.23
C LEU A 242 -18.25 -12.16 7.44
N LYS A 243 -18.75 -11.41 6.46
CA LYS A 243 -19.00 -9.96 6.57
C LYS A 243 -20.41 -9.71 7.07
N ASP A 244 -20.59 -9.85 8.37
CA ASP A 244 -21.86 -9.64 9.05
C ASP A 244 -21.63 -8.98 10.42
N ARG A 245 -22.17 -7.76 10.56
CA ARG A 245 -22.03 -6.95 11.78
C ARG A 245 -22.84 -7.51 12.95
N GLU A 246 -24.00 -8.12 12.71
CA GLU A 246 -24.82 -8.72 13.77
C GLU A 246 -24.11 -9.96 14.31
N PHE A 247 -23.63 -10.83 13.42
CA PHE A 247 -22.85 -12.01 13.80
C PHE A 247 -21.55 -11.63 14.53
N SER A 248 -20.81 -10.64 14.02
CA SER A 248 -19.57 -10.17 14.66
C SER A 248 -19.81 -9.60 16.06
N ALA A 249 -20.93 -8.88 16.25
CA ALA A 249 -21.34 -8.38 17.55
C ALA A 249 -21.72 -9.52 18.50
N ASP A 250 -22.47 -10.52 18.03
CA ASP A 250 -22.84 -11.70 18.83
C ASP A 250 -21.61 -12.49 19.30
N VAL A 251 -20.64 -12.72 18.41
CA VAL A 251 -19.37 -13.38 18.79
C VAL A 251 -18.63 -12.54 19.82
N ARG A 252 -18.57 -11.21 19.64
CA ARG A 252 -17.92 -10.30 20.59
C ARG A 252 -18.57 -10.31 21.98
N GLU A 253 -19.90 -10.37 22.08
CA GLU A 253 -20.58 -10.48 23.38
C GLU A 253 -20.17 -11.74 24.16
N THR A 254 -19.75 -12.80 23.45
CA THR A 254 -19.19 -14.00 24.09
C THR A 254 -17.70 -13.88 24.41
N PHE A 255 -16.96 -13.03 23.71
CA PHE A 255 -15.54 -12.76 23.92
C PHE A 255 -15.30 -11.84 25.12
N ASP A 256 -15.99 -10.71 25.21
CA ASP A 256 -15.71 -9.64 26.20
C ASP A 256 -15.64 -10.17 27.65
N PRO A 257 -16.55 -11.04 28.15
CA PRO A 257 -16.45 -11.58 29.50
C PRO A 257 -15.22 -12.47 29.72
N ARG A 258 -14.78 -13.20 28.69
CA ARG A 258 -13.57 -14.05 28.77
C ARG A 258 -12.32 -13.20 28.76
N TRP A 259 -12.31 -12.13 27.98
CA TRP A 259 -11.21 -11.17 27.96
C TRP A 259 -11.02 -10.53 29.32
N ASP A 260 -12.10 -10.02 29.94
CA ASP A 260 -12.07 -9.37 31.25
C ASP A 260 -11.60 -10.29 32.38
N GLU A 261 -11.89 -11.59 32.29
CA GLU A 261 -11.44 -12.61 33.25
C GLU A 261 -10.04 -13.16 32.95
N ALA A 262 -9.48 -12.91 31.76
CA ALA A 262 -8.21 -13.48 31.32
C ALA A 262 -6.99 -12.79 31.95
N GLU A 263 -5.92 -13.56 32.11
CA GLU A 263 -4.66 -13.07 32.69
C GLU A 263 -3.83 -12.36 31.62
N LEU A 264 -3.28 -11.18 31.94
CA LEU A 264 -2.40 -10.45 31.04
C LEU A 264 -1.09 -11.22 30.86
N LEU A 265 -0.69 -11.47 29.61
CA LEU A 265 0.61 -12.05 29.30
C LEU A 265 1.65 -10.93 29.30
N THR A 266 2.66 -11.03 30.17
CA THR A 266 3.77 -10.06 30.18
C THR A 266 4.99 -10.59 29.44
N ALA A 267 5.75 -9.69 28.81
CA ALA A 267 6.97 -10.07 28.09
C ALA A 267 7.96 -10.76 29.05
N GLY A 268 8.37 -11.99 28.70
CA GLY A 268 9.30 -12.82 29.48
C GLY A 268 8.68 -13.92 30.34
N GLU A 269 7.37 -14.16 30.26
CA GLU A 269 6.66 -15.31 30.87
C GLU A 269 6.47 -16.51 29.94
#